data_AF-A0A0B2QPP4-F1
#
_entry.id   AF-A0A0B2QPP4-F1
#
_cell.length_a   1.000
_cell.length_b   1.000
_cell.length_c   1.000
_cell.angle_alpha   90.00
_cell.angle_beta   90.00
_cell.angle_gamma   90.00
#
_symmetry.space_group_name_H-M   'P 1'
#
loop_
_entity.id
_entity.type
_entity.pdbx_description
1 polymer ?
#
loop_
_entity_poly.entity_id
_entity_poly.type
_entity_poly.pdbx_seq_one_letter_code
_entity_poly.pdbx_strand_id
1 'polypeptide(L)' 'LLDELKFEAKKPIKLLIDNKSTINLAKNPVSHGRNKHIETRFYFLREQVNNGKLEIK' A
#
# COMPACT_ATOMS: atom_id res chain seq x y z
N LEU A 1 2.54 4.83 18.34
CA LEU A 1 3.89 4.66 17.75
C LEU A 1 4.37 5.88 16.94
N LEU A 2 3.83 6.19 15.76
CA LEU A 2 4.33 7.31 14.93
C LEU A 2 4.02 8.71 15.53
N ASP A 3 2.85 8.87 16.13
CA ASP A 3 2.49 10.10 16.85
C ASP A 3 3.32 10.32 18.12
N GLU A 4 3.75 9.23 18.79
CA GLU A 4 4.62 9.30 19.97
C GLU A 4 6.04 9.74 19.61
N LEU A 5 6.47 9.49 18.38
CA LEU A 5 7.74 9.97 17.83
C LEU A 5 7.67 11.43 17.31
N LYS A 6 6.53 12.12 17.48
CA LYS A 6 6.26 13.47 16.94
C LYS A 6 6.53 13.59 15.44
N PHE A 7 6.37 12.50 14.70
CA PHE A 7 6.65 12.49 13.27
C PHE A 7 5.39 12.91 12.49
N GLU A 8 5.27 14.20 12.21
CA GLU A 8 4.26 14.70 11.27
C GLU A 8 4.68 14.34 9.84
N ALA A 9 4.18 13.23 9.33
CA ALA A 9 4.29 12.91 7.91
C ALA A 9 3.43 13.90 7.09
N LYS A 10 3.96 15.11 6.83
CA LYS A 10 3.33 16.15 5.99
C LYS A 10 3.18 15.74 4.52
N LYS A 11 3.78 14.61 4.13
CA LYS A 11 3.75 14.04 2.79
C LYS A 11 3.50 12.53 2.87
N PRO A 12 2.84 11.94 1.86
CA PRO A 12 2.69 10.49 1.78
C PRO A 12 4.05 9.81 1.90
N ILE A 13 4.15 8.78 2.72
CA ILE A 13 5.37 7.98 2.83
C ILE A 13 5.53 7.21 1.52
N LYS A 14 6.69 7.39 0.85
CA LYS A 14 6.96 6.77 -0.43
C LYS A 14 7.49 5.36 -0.21
N LEU A 15 6.72 4.34 -0.59
CA LEU A 15 7.16 2.94 -0.55
C LEU A 15 7.89 2.62 -1.87
N LEU A 16 9.16 2.25 -1.76
CA LEU A 16 9.95 1.75 -2.89
C LEU A 16 9.72 0.25 -3.02
N ILE A 17 8.92 -0.15 -4.00
CA ILE A 17 8.62 -1.56 -4.26
C ILE A 17 9.16 -1.90 -5.64
N ASP A 18 10.12 -2.83 -5.71
CA ASP A 18 10.66 -3.34 -6.98
C ASP A 18 9.74 -4.40 -7.63
N ASN A 19 8.87 -5.01 -6.84
CA ASN A 19 7.93 -6.01 -7.29
C ASN A 19 6.76 -5.38 -8.09
N LYS A 20 6.85 -5.49 -9.41
CA LYS A 20 5.82 -5.05 -10.36
C LYS A 20 4.43 -5.64 -10.08
N SER A 21 4.36 -6.91 -9.64
CA SER A 21 3.08 -7.55 -9.31
C SER A 21 2.42 -6.87 -8.11
N THR A 22 3.21 -6.50 -7.10
CA THR A 22 2.73 -5.74 -5.94
C THR A 22 2.25 -4.34 -6.31
N ILE A 23 2.99 -3.63 -7.18
CA ILE A 23 2.56 -2.31 -7.69
C ILE A 23 1.23 -2.44 -8.43
N ASN A 24 1.12 -3.43 -9.32
CA ASN A 24 -0.09 -3.63 -10.11
C ASN A 24 -1.28 -4.06 -9.24
N LEU A 25 -1.06 -4.88 -8.21
CA LEU A 25 -2.11 -5.31 -7.28
C LEU A 25 -2.60 -4.16 -6.37
N ALA A 26 -1.72 -3.22 -6.04
CA ALA A 26 -2.07 -2.03 -5.30
C ALA A 26 -2.86 -1.03 -6.17
N LYS A 27 -2.47 -0.86 -7.43
CA LYS A 27 -3.12 0.07 -8.39
C LYS A 27 -4.38 -0.48 -9.06
N ASN A 28 -4.43 -1.78 -9.34
CA ASN A 28 -5.49 -2.42 -10.13
C ASN A 28 -5.84 -3.82 -9.58
N PRO A 29 -6.81 -3.94 -8.66
CA PRO A 29 -7.28 -5.22 -8.14
C PRO A 29 -8.10 -6.01 -9.16
N VAL A 30 -7.43 -6.75 -10.04
CA VAL A 30 -8.12 -7.77 -10.83
C VAL A 30 -8.08 -9.09 -10.06
N SER A 31 -9.24 -9.50 -9.54
CA SER A 31 -9.39 -10.75 -8.79
C SER A 31 -9.59 -11.93 -9.73
N HIS A 32 -8.63 -12.86 -9.73
CA HIS A 32 -8.85 -14.23 -10.15
C HIS A 32 -8.65 -15.11 -8.93
N GLY A 33 -9.54 -16.07 -8.68
CA GLY A 33 -9.68 -16.79 -7.40
C GLY A 33 -8.41 -17.42 -6.79
N ARG A 34 -7.29 -17.49 -7.53
CA ARG A 34 -5.96 -17.89 -7.03
C ARG A 34 -5.26 -16.81 -6.18
N ASN A 35 -5.64 -15.54 -6.28
CA ASN A 35 -4.94 -14.42 -5.64
C ASN A 35 -5.61 -13.87 -4.37
N LYS A 36 -6.68 -14.50 -3.87
CA LYS A 36 -7.44 -14.00 -2.70
C LYS A 36 -6.60 -13.83 -1.44
N HIS A 37 -5.68 -14.76 -1.16
CA HIS A 37 -4.79 -14.68 0.02
C HIS A 37 -3.73 -13.57 -0.10
N ILE A 38 -3.31 -13.26 -1.32
CA ILE A 38 -2.38 -12.16 -1.61
C ILE A 38 -3.13 -10.84 -1.46
N GLU A 39 -4.36 -10.76 -1.96
CA GLU A 39 -5.23 -9.59 -1.85
C GLU A 39 -5.48 -9.16 -0.40
N THR A 40 -5.78 -10.11 0.50
CA THR A 40 -5.93 -9.80 1.94
C THR A 40 -4.67 -9.18 2.55
N ARG A 41 -3.46 -9.63 2.14
CA ARG A 41 -2.20 -9.05 2.65
C ARG A 41 -1.96 -7.63 2.14
N PHE A 42 -2.45 -7.30 0.95
CA PHE A 42 -2.29 -5.98 0.35
C PHE A 42 -3.45 -5.01 0.63
N TYR A 43 -4.49 -5.47 1.33
CA TYR A 43 -5.63 -4.64 1.73
C TYR A 43 -5.19 -3.41 2.55
N PHE A 44 -4.34 -3.62 3.56
CA PHE A 44 -3.83 -2.53 4.40
C PHE A 44 -3.03 -1.50 3.60
N LEU A 45 -2.11 -1.97 2.75
CA LEU A 45 -1.31 -1.10 1.88
C LEU A 45 -2.20 -0.28 0.94
N ARG A 46 -3.24 -0.89 0.38
CA ARG A 46 -4.21 -0.18 -0.47
C ARG A 46 -4.98 0.88 0.31
N GLU A 47 -5.47 0.57 1.50
CA GLU A 47 -6.16 1.58 2.32
C GLU A 47 -5.26 2.76 2.63
N GLN A 48 -3.98 2.52 2.96
CA GLN A 48 -3.04 3.60 3.21
C GLN A 48 -2.71 4.41 1.95
N VAL A 49 -2.65 3.78 0.78
CA VAL A 49 -2.46 4.48 -0.51
C VAL A 49 -3.70 5.30 -0.88
N ASN A 50 -4.91 4.74 -0.75
CA ASN A 50 -6.16 5.44 -0.98
C ASN A 50 -6.37 6.61 -0.02
N ASN A 51 -5.94 6.46 1.23
CA ASN A 51 -5.98 7.54 2.22
C ASN A 51 -4.90 8.61 2.00
N GLY A 52 -4.09 8.49 0.93
CA GLY A 52 -3.01 9.43 0.62
C GLY A 52 -1.86 9.42 1.64
N LYS A 53 -1.82 8.43 2.54
CA LYS A 53 -0.77 8.26 3.54
C LYS A 53 0.46 7.56 2.96
N LEU A 54 0.26 6.74 1.93
CA LEU A 54 1.32 6.04 1.21
C LEU A 54 1.29 6.36 -0.28
N GLU A 55 2.47 6.48 -0.88
CA GLU A 55 2.64 6.56 -2.33
C GLU A 55 3.57 5.42 -2.76
N ILE A 56 3.14 4.58 -3.72
CA ILE A 56 3.97 3.48 -4.23
C ILE A 56 4.70 3.97 -5.48
N LYS A 57 6.03 3.87 -5.47
CA LYS A 57 6.89 4.19 -6.63
C LYS A 57 7.49 2.95 -7.24
#